data_AF-A0A8X6ULG7-F1
#
_entry.id   AF-A0A8X6ULG7-F1
#
_cell.length_a   1.000
_cell.length_b   1.000
_cell.length_c   1.000
_cell.angle_alpha   90.00
_cell.angle_beta   90.00
_cell.angle_gamma   90.00
#
_symmetry.space_group_name_H-M   'P 1'
#
loop_
_entity.id
_entity.type
_entity.pdbx_description
1 polymer ?
#
loop_
_entity_poly.entity_id
_entity_poly.type
_entity_poly.pdbx_seq_one_letter_code
_entity_poly.pdbx_strand_id
1 'polypeptide(L)'
;MHGGVQLIHSAMKQKYWIVGAKTAIRRELRLCVTCARFSSEFSKQIMADLPTARVSLGRALLKGGMDFAGPSLITPRHDREIKAIRMHVCAFVFHDESYPFRTGK
;
A
#
# COMPACT_ATOMS: atom_id res chain seq x y z
N MET A 1 14.89 3.58 -18.77
CA MET A 1 16.07 2.86 -18.24
C MET A 1 16.88 3.79 -17.36
N HIS A 2 16.96 3.55 -16.05
CA HIS A 2 17.93 4.23 -15.18
C HIS A 2 19.00 3.23 -14.78
N GLY A 3 20.08 3.20 -15.57
CA GLY A 3 21.26 2.42 -15.22
C GLY A 3 21.94 3.04 -14.02
N GLY A 4 22.10 2.28 -12.95
CA GLY A 4 22.84 2.73 -11.78
C GLY A 4 24.30 3.10 -12.10
N VAL A 5 25.05 3.48 -11.07
CA VAL A 5 26.44 3.97 -11.17
C VAL A 5 27.33 3.09 -12.06
N GLN A 6 27.14 1.77 -12.03
CA GLN A 6 27.94 0.82 -12.82
C GLN A 6 27.71 0.93 -14.33
N LEU A 7 26.46 1.12 -14.78
CA LEU A 7 26.14 1.22 -16.21
C LEU A 7 26.74 2.50 -16.81
N ILE A 8 26.54 3.63 -16.12
CA ILE A 8 27.07 4.94 -16.55
C ILE A 8 28.60 4.90 -16.57
N HIS A 9 29.22 4.31 -15.55
CA HIS A 9 30.67 4.19 -15.47
C HIS A 9 31.25 3.32 -16.58
N SER A 10 30.58 2.21 -16.94
CA SER A 10 31.00 1.34 -18.05
C SER A 10 30.90 2.07 -19.40
N ALA A 11 29.81 2.79 -19.64
CA ALA A 11 29.61 3.56 -20.86
C ALA A 11 30.63 4.71 -21.00
N MET A 12 30.92 5.42 -19.91
CA MET A 12 31.97 6.46 -19.91
C MET A 12 33.35 5.87 -20.16
N LYS A 13 33.69 4.72 -19.55
CA LYS A 13 34.99 4.06 -19.74
C LYS A 13 35.27 3.64 -21.18
N GLN A 14 34.24 3.40 -21.99
CA GLN A 14 34.42 3.09 -23.42
C GLN A 14 34.94 4.28 -24.24
N LYS A 15 34.79 5.51 -23.74
CA LYS A 15 35.16 6.74 -24.47
C LYS A 15 36.15 7.62 -23.72
N TYR A 16 36.22 7.53 -22.40
CA TYR A 16 37.00 8.42 -21.53
C TYR A 16 37.62 7.67 -20.35
N TRP A 17 38.85 8.03 -19.97
CA TRP A 17 39.55 7.44 -18.83
C TRP A 17 39.68 8.44 -17.67
N ILE A 18 38.55 8.72 -17.01
CA ILE A 18 38.46 9.72 -15.94
C ILE A 18 38.80 9.07 -14.59
N VAL A 19 39.85 9.57 -13.94
CA VAL A 19 40.22 9.17 -12.57
C VAL A 19 39.12 9.63 -11.60
N GLY A 20 38.61 8.71 -10.78
CA GLY A 20 37.53 9.04 -9.82
C GLY A 20 36.12 9.13 -10.43
N ALA A 21 35.90 8.72 -11.68
CA ALA A 21 34.59 8.85 -12.36
C ALA A 21 33.39 8.32 -11.54
N LYS A 22 33.56 7.23 -10.78
CA LYS A 22 32.48 6.67 -9.94
C LYS A 22 31.94 7.65 -8.90
N THR A 23 32.77 8.48 -8.29
CA THR A 23 32.32 9.42 -7.24
C THR A 23 31.55 10.58 -7.86
N ALA A 24 32.02 11.11 -9.00
CA ALA A 24 31.32 12.12 -9.77
C ALA A 24 29.95 11.60 -10.26
N ILE A 25 29.89 10.42 -10.86
CA ILE A 25 28.65 9.79 -11.31
C ILE A 25 27.66 9.62 -10.14
N ARG A 26 28.15 9.18 -8.97
CA ARG A 26 27.30 9.03 -7.78
C ARG A 26 26.76 10.36 -7.26
N ARG A 27 27.54 11.45 -7.35
CA ARG A 27 27.09 12.81 -7.01
C ARG A 27 25.97 13.26 -7.95
N GLU A 28 26.17 13.15 -9.25
CA GLU A 28 25.16 13.57 -10.24
C GLU A 28 23.86 12.75 -10.14
N LEU A 29 23.97 11.44 -9.92
CA LEU A 29 22.80 10.59 -9.70
C LEU A 29 22.00 10.96 -8.45
N ARG A 30 22.63 11.51 -7.40
CA ARG A 30 21.91 11.99 -6.20
C ARG A 30 21.18 13.32 -6.44
N LEU A 31 21.72 14.18 -7.31
CA LEU A 31 21.11 15.46 -7.67
C LEU A 31 19.96 15.28 -8.67
N CYS A 32 19.99 14.21 -9.47
CA CYS A 32 18.90 13.90 -10.39
C CYS A 32 17.64 13.45 -9.63
N VAL A 33 16.61 14.29 -9.65
CA VAL A 33 15.31 14.02 -9.01
C VAL A 33 14.69 12.72 -9.53
N THR A 34 14.81 12.45 -10.82
CA THR A 34 14.31 11.21 -11.43
C THR A 34 15.06 9.99 -10.89
N CYS A 35 16.40 10.06 -10.80
CA CYS A 35 17.20 8.99 -10.20
C CYS A 35 16.83 8.77 -8.74
N ALA A 36 16.71 9.84 -7.96
CA ALA A 36 16.37 9.76 -6.54
C ALA A 36 15.00 9.11 -6.32
N ARG A 37 13.99 9.46 -7.14
CA ARG A 37 12.65 8.86 -7.08
C ARG A 37 12.65 7.36 -7.35
N PHE A 38 13.39 6.90 -8.35
CA PHE A 38 13.46 5.47 -8.70
C PHE A 38 14.50 4.69 -7.90
N SER A 39 15.40 5.38 -7.17
CA SER A 39 16.43 4.78 -6.33
C SER A 39 15.98 4.58 -4.88
N SER A 40 14.76 4.97 -4.51
CA SER A 40 14.26 4.74 -3.15
C SER A 40 14.11 3.24 -2.91
N GLU A 41 14.82 2.70 -1.92
CA GLU A 41 14.43 1.42 -1.32
C GLU A 41 13.01 1.55 -0.79
N PHE A 42 12.23 0.46 -0.88
CA PHE A 42 10.94 0.39 -0.24
C PHE A 42 11.11 0.76 1.24
N SER A 43 10.39 1.77 1.70
CA SER A 43 10.38 2.12 3.11
C SER A 43 9.98 0.88 3.89
N LYS A 44 10.84 0.41 4.80
CA LYS A 44 10.44 -0.58 5.78
C LYS A 44 9.36 0.06 6.65
N GLN A 45 8.12 -0.38 6.48
CA GLN A 45 7.01 0.08 7.31
C GLN A 45 7.31 -0.33 8.76
N ILE A 46 7.69 0.64 9.58
CA ILE A 46 7.78 0.45 11.02
C ILE A 46 6.34 0.48 11.53
N MET A 47 5.80 -0.69 11.86
CA MET A 47 4.48 -0.79 12.49
C MET A 47 4.63 -0.28 13.92
N ALA A 48 3.95 0.82 14.25
CA ALA A 48 3.82 1.24 15.64
C ALA A 48 3.02 0.20 16.44
N ASP A 49 3.26 0.13 17.75
CA ASP A 49 2.47 -0.70 18.64
C ASP A 49 0.99 -0.37 18.48
N LEU A 50 0.17 -1.40 18.31
CA LEU A 50 -1.27 -1.21 18.19
C LEU A 50 -1.79 -0.62 19.51
N PRO A 51 -2.60 0.45 19.48
CA PRO A 51 -3.16 1.03 20.68
C PRO A 51 -3.99 -0.02 21.42
N THR A 52 -4.03 0.03 22.76
CA THR A 52 -4.75 -0.92 23.60
C THR A 52 -6.22 -1.09 23.19
N ALA A 53 -6.85 -0.07 22.61
CA ALA A 53 -8.19 -0.17 22.04
C ALA A 53 -8.31 -1.19 20.88
N ARG A 54 -7.24 -1.41 20.11
CA ARG A 54 -7.15 -2.41 19.02
C ARG A 54 -6.70 -3.80 19.48
N VAL A 55 -6.06 -3.91 20.65
CA VAL A 55 -5.48 -5.17 21.16
C VAL A 55 -6.29 -5.74 22.34
N SER A 56 -7.08 -4.91 23.01
CA SER A 56 -7.90 -5.36 24.12
C SER A 56 -9.01 -6.27 23.58
N LEU A 57 -8.89 -7.55 23.89
CA LEU A 57 -9.92 -8.55 23.65
C LEU A 57 -11.16 -8.18 24.50
N GLY A 58 -12.34 -8.53 24.01
CA GLY A 58 -13.61 -8.27 24.68
C GLY A 58 -14.68 -9.20 24.11
N ARG A 59 -15.76 -9.41 24.88
CA ARG A 59 -16.88 -10.27 24.46
C ARG A 59 -17.37 -9.86 23.06
N ALA A 60 -17.72 -10.84 22.23
CA ALA A 60 -18.39 -10.60 20.95
C ALA A 60 -19.52 -9.58 21.15
N LEU A 61 -19.60 -8.59 20.26
CA LEU A 61 -20.51 -7.44 20.30
C LEU A 61 -20.07 -6.23 21.14
N LEU A 62 -19.01 -6.30 21.97
CA LEU A 62 -18.48 -5.11 22.67
C LEU A 62 -17.49 -4.30 21.82
N LYS A 63 -16.79 -4.97 20.89
CA LYS A 63 -15.77 -4.37 20.03
C LYS A 63 -15.98 -4.90 18.61
N GLY A 64 -16.18 -3.99 17.67
CA GLY A 64 -16.43 -4.31 16.27
C GLY A 64 -16.13 -3.12 15.37
N GLY A 65 -15.95 -3.40 14.08
CA GLY A 65 -15.82 -2.39 13.04
C GLY A 65 -17.16 -2.17 12.34
N MET A 66 -17.46 -0.92 12.01
CA MET A 66 -18.58 -0.53 11.16
C MET A 66 -18.01 0.11 9.89
N ASP A 67 -18.35 -0.44 8.73
CA ASP A 67 -17.92 0.12 7.45
C ASP A 67 -19.13 0.39 6.55
N PHE A 68 -19.06 1.48 5.81
CA PHE A 68 -20.11 1.91 4.88
C PHE A 68 -19.58 1.81 3.46
N ALA A 69 -20.14 0.90 2.68
CA ALA A 69 -19.97 0.97 1.24
C ALA A 69 -20.82 2.12 0.68
N GLY A 70 -20.24 2.88 -0.24
CA GLY A 70 -20.87 4.04 -0.86
C GLY A 70 -22.23 3.74 -1.52
N PRO A 71 -22.98 4.79 -1.91
CA PRO A 71 -24.32 4.63 -2.42
C PRO A 71 -24.32 3.81 -3.70
N SER A 72 -24.90 2.62 -3.64
CA SER A 72 -25.17 1.76 -4.79
C SER A 72 -26.57 2.05 -5.31
N LEU A 73 -26.74 2.11 -6.63
CA LEU A 73 -28.05 2.18 -7.24
C LEU A 73 -28.63 0.76 -7.29
N ILE A 74 -29.70 0.52 -6.54
CA ILE A 74 -30.42 -0.75 -6.56
C ILE A 74 -31.80 -0.57 -7.18
N THR A 75 -32.19 -1.53 -8.02
CA THR A 75 -33.56 -1.68 -8.46
C THR A 75 -34.22 -2.74 -7.57
N PRO A 76 -35.24 -2.40 -6.77
CA PRO A 76 -35.75 -3.29 -5.73
C PRO A 76 -36.51 -4.51 -6.27
N ARG A 77 -36.88 -4.52 -7.56
CA ARG A 77 -37.40 -5.70 -8.27
C ARG A 77 -36.84 -5.74 -9.68
N HIS A 78 -36.82 -6.94 -10.29
CA HIS A 78 -36.45 -7.15 -11.70
C HIS A 78 -37.57 -6.69 -12.67
N ASP A 79 -38.32 -5.65 -12.31
CA ASP A 79 -39.39 -5.10 -13.14
C ASP A 79 -38.87 -3.87 -13.89
N ARG A 80 -39.26 -3.76 -15.16
CA ARG A 80 -38.66 -2.83 -16.13
C ARG A 80 -38.96 -1.35 -15.88
N GLU A 81 -39.79 -1.01 -14.90
CA GLU A 81 -40.29 0.36 -14.68
C GLU A 81 -40.11 0.90 -13.26
N ILE A 82 -39.26 0.30 -12.43
CA ILE A 82 -38.98 0.82 -11.09
C ILE A 82 -37.73 1.70 -11.11
N LYS A 83 -37.87 2.95 -10.65
CA LYS A 83 -36.74 3.88 -10.50
C LYS A 83 -35.70 3.30 -9.54
N ALA A 84 -34.44 3.30 -9.97
CA ALA A 84 -33.32 2.90 -9.13
C ALA A 84 -33.19 3.83 -7.92
N ILE A 85 -32.99 3.23 -6.74
CA ILE A 85 -32.89 3.93 -5.46
C ILE A 85 -31.44 3.90 -5.00
N ARG A 86 -30.94 4.99 -4.42
CA ARG A 86 -29.63 5.03 -3.77
C ARG A 86 -29.71 4.30 -2.44
N MET A 87 -28.91 3.26 -2.26
CA MET A 87 -28.81 2.52 -1.01
C MET A 87 -27.36 2.43 -0.55
N HIS A 88 -27.14 2.61 0.74
CA HIS A 88 -25.85 2.37 1.38
C HIS A 88 -25.86 0.99 2.03
N VAL A 89 -24.74 0.27 1.94
CA VAL A 89 -24.57 -0.99 2.65
C VAL A 89 -23.71 -0.73 3.88
N CYS A 90 -24.23 -1.11 5.05
CA CYS A 90 -23.48 -1.05 6.30
C CYS A 90 -23.05 -2.46 6.68
N ALA A 91 -21.75 -2.69 6.76
CA ALA A 91 -21.17 -3.95 7.23
C ALA A 91 -20.73 -3.81 8.69
N PHE A 92 -21.11 -4.78 9.51
CA PHE A 92 -20.68 -4.88 10.89
C PHE A 92 -19.79 -6.12 11.03
N VAL A 93 -18.56 -5.91 11.51
CA VAL A 93 -17.63 -7.00 11.78
C VAL A 93 -17.49 -7.14 13.29
N PHE A 94 -17.85 -8.31 13.80
CA PHE A 94 -17.68 -8.68 15.19
C PHE A 94 -16.64 -9.78 15.30
N HIS A 95 -15.72 -9.64 16.27
CA HIS A 95 -14.84 -10.73 16.66
C HIS A 95 -15.44 -11.43 17.86
N ASP A 96 -15.71 -12.74 17.72
CA ASP A 96 -16.17 -13.61 18.81
C ASP A 96 -15.06 -14.58 19.19
N GLU A 97 -14.76 -14.65 20.49
CA GLU A 97 -13.78 -15.57 21.08
C GLU A 97 -14.26 -17.03 21.04
N SER A 98 -15.57 -17.25 20.83
CA SER A 98 -16.21 -18.57 20.80
C SER A 98 -15.97 -19.36 19.50
N TYR A 99 -15.46 -18.71 18.45
CA TYR A 99 -15.10 -19.34 17.18
C TYR A 99 -13.60 -19.22 16.92
N PRO A 100 -12.79 -20.23 17.30
CA PRO A 100 -11.38 -20.22 16.96
C PRO A 100 -11.24 -20.20 15.43
N PHE A 101 -10.58 -19.16 14.92
CA PHE A 101 -10.19 -19.04 13.53
C PHE A 101 -9.34 -20.28 13.19
N ARG A 102 -9.90 -21.25 12.44
CA ARG A 102 -9.14 -22.39 11.94
C ARG A 102 -8.10 -21.88 10.96
N THR A 103 -6.91 -21.56 11.46
CA THR A 103 -5.72 -21.45 10.62
C THR A 103 -5.39 -22.84 10.09
N GLY A 104 -5.86 -23.12 8.87
CA GLY A 104 -5.36 -24.24 8.08
C GLY A 104 -3.88 -24.03 7.80
N LYS A 105 -3.06 -25.01 8.16
CA LYS A 105 -1.70 -25.17 7.65
C LYS A 105 -1.73 -25.51 6.17
#